data_AF-W2G495-F1
#
_entry.id   AF-W2G495-F1
#
_cell.length_a   1.000
_cell.length_b   1.000
_cell.length_c   1.000
_cell.angle_alpha   90.00
_cell.angle_beta   90.00
_cell.angle_gamma   90.00
#
_symmetry.space_group_name_H-M   'P 1'
#
loop_
_entity.id
_entity.type
_entity.pdbx_description
1 polymer ?
#
loop_
_entity_poly.entity_id
_entity_poly.type
_entity_poly.pdbx_seq_one_letter_code
_entity_poly.pdbx_strand_id
1 'polypeptide(L)'
;MPILRNRAKMNTNVKRLRKELQELKKNPEEDMVLYPEEDTIMRWKAYIRGPKDTPFEDRCFELAIQTTPLYPMEPPKMKFITKIFHPNVHFKDGSICLDILKREWSPAWTLRAACLAVISLLSDPAADSPLNCDAGE
;
A
#
# COMPACT_ATOMS: atom_id res chain seq x y z
N MET A 1 15.84 19.46 -23.10
CA MET A 1 16.34 19.21 -21.72
C MET A 1 15.36 18.49 -20.75
N PRO A 2 14.02 18.44 -20.92
CA PRO A 2 13.13 17.70 -20.00
C PRO A 2 13.23 16.16 -20.11
N ILE A 3 13.44 15.66 -21.34
CA ILE A 3 13.34 14.22 -21.67
C ILE A 3 14.44 13.39 -21.00
N LEU A 4 15.68 13.91 -20.96
CA LEU A 4 16.82 13.24 -20.31
C LEU A 4 16.64 13.12 -18.79
N ARG A 5 16.09 14.17 -18.16
CA ARG A 5 15.82 14.21 -16.71
C ARG A 5 14.76 13.19 -16.29
N ASN A 6 13.77 12.96 -17.14
CA ASN A 6 12.69 12.00 -16.88
C ASN A 6 13.17 10.54 -16.99
N ARG A 7 14.01 10.23 -17.98
CA ARG A 7 14.63 8.89 -18.12
C ARG A 7 15.52 8.52 -16.94
N ALA A 8 16.34 9.46 -16.45
CA ALA A 8 17.21 9.22 -15.30
C ALA A 8 16.41 8.90 -14.02
N LYS A 9 15.32 9.65 -13.76
CA LYS A 9 14.42 9.43 -12.62
C LYS A 9 13.71 8.07 -12.68
N MET A 10 13.21 7.67 -13.86
CA MET A 10 12.62 6.33 -14.02
C MET A 10 13.63 5.22 -13.72
N ASN A 11 14.88 5.37 -14.13
CA ASN A 11 15.92 4.37 -13.87
C ASN A 11 16.28 4.26 -12.38
N THR A 12 16.27 5.38 -11.63
CA THR A 12 16.49 5.35 -10.18
C THR A 12 15.33 4.73 -9.40
N ASN A 13 14.09 4.97 -9.84
CA ASN A 13 12.89 4.39 -9.24
C ASN A 13 12.88 2.86 -9.39
N VAL A 14 13.13 2.36 -10.60
CA VAL A 14 13.23 0.91 -10.86
C VAL A 14 14.32 0.25 -10.01
N LYS A 15 15.47 0.92 -9.82
CA LYS A 15 16.53 0.42 -8.91
C LYS A 15 16.03 0.32 -7.47
N ARG A 16 15.32 1.35 -6.98
CA ARG A 16 14.71 1.34 -5.64
C ARG A 16 13.73 0.18 -5.47
N LEU A 17 12.82 -0.01 -6.41
CA LEU A 17 11.81 -1.08 -6.35
C LEU A 17 12.41 -2.48 -6.43
N ARG A 18 13.46 -2.67 -7.23
CA ARG A 18 14.21 -3.95 -7.26
C ARG A 18 14.88 -4.25 -5.93
N LYS A 19 15.41 -3.22 -5.25
CA LYS A 19 15.98 -3.40 -3.90
C LYS A 19 14.92 -3.82 -2.90
N GLU A 20 13.75 -3.19 -2.92
CA GLU A 20 12.63 -3.60 -2.05
C GLU A 20 12.17 -5.03 -2.34
N LEU A 21 12.09 -5.43 -3.61
CA LEU A 21 11.78 -6.81 -3.97
C LEU A 21 12.80 -7.81 -3.41
N GLN A 22 14.08 -7.47 -3.45
CA GLN A 22 15.14 -8.32 -2.89
C GLN A 22 15.03 -8.44 -1.38
N GLU A 23 14.73 -7.34 -0.68
CA GLU A 23 14.56 -7.35 0.78
C GLU A 23 13.33 -8.13 1.22
N LEU A 24 12.23 -8.08 0.46
CA LEU A 24 11.04 -8.91 0.69
C LEU A 24 11.36 -10.41 0.55
N LYS A 25 12.15 -10.79 -0.46
CA LYS A 25 12.56 -12.21 -0.65
C LYS A 25 13.44 -12.73 0.49
N LYS A 26 14.24 -11.86 1.10
CA LYS A 26 15.11 -12.22 2.23
C LYS A 26 14.34 -12.32 3.54
N ASN A 27 13.30 -11.50 3.69
CA ASN A 27 12.53 -11.36 4.91
C ASN A 27 11.04 -11.51 4.59
N PRO A 28 10.55 -12.74 4.36
CA PRO A 28 9.14 -12.99 4.14
C PRO A 28 8.34 -12.60 5.39
N GLU A 29 7.12 -12.11 5.17
CA GLU A 29 6.18 -11.77 6.24
C GLU A 29 5.14 -12.89 6.35
N GLU A 30 4.74 -13.24 7.57
CA GLU A 30 3.76 -14.30 7.81
C GLU A 30 2.35 -13.87 7.38
N ASP A 31 1.97 -12.63 7.72
CA ASP A 31 0.64 -12.07 7.48
C ASP A 31 0.53 -11.31 6.15
N MET A 32 1.58 -11.31 5.34
CA MET A 32 1.59 -10.58 4.09
C MET A 32 2.43 -11.25 2.99
N VAL A 33 1.85 -11.28 1.79
CA VAL A 33 2.59 -11.55 0.55
C VAL A 33 2.54 -10.32 -0.34
N LEU A 34 3.70 -9.85 -0.83
CA LEU A 34 3.81 -8.66 -1.67
C LEU A 34 4.72 -8.92 -2.88
N TYR A 35 4.22 -8.70 -4.09
CA TYR A 35 4.96 -8.96 -5.32
C TYR A 35 4.56 -8.04 -6.49
N PRO A 36 5.47 -7.75 -7.43
CA PRO A 36 5.17 -6.96 -8.60
C PRO A 36 4.33 -7.76 -9.61
N GLU A 37 3.55 -7.06 -10.43
CA GLU A 37 2.91 -7.66 -11.60
C GLU A 37 3.95 -8.06 -12.65
N GLU A 38 3.64 -9.08 -13.46
CA GLU A 38 4.59 -9.70 -14.40
C GLU A 38 5.14 -8.71 -15.44
N ASP A 39 4.29 -7.80 -15.91
CA ASP A 39 4.60 -6.87 -17.00
C ASP A 39 5.27 -5.58 -16.51
N THR A 40 5.20 -5.26 -15.22
CA THR A 40 5.83 -4.05 -14.69
C THR A 40 6.14 -4.11 -13.20
N ILE A 41 7.35 -3.66 -12.85
CA ILE A 41 7.73 -3.46 -11.45
C ILE A 41 7.06 -2.24 -10.80
N MET A 42 6.31 -1.44 -11.56
CA MET A 42 5.65 -0.24 -11.03
C MET A 42 4.31 -0.56 -10.38
N ARG A 43 3.74 -1.73 -10.67
CA ARG A 43 2.47 -2.24 -10.13
C ARG A 43 2.73 -3.48 -9.31
N TRP A 44 2.04 -3.57 -8.19
CA TRP A 44 2.22 -4.63 -7.21
C TRP A 44 0.87 -5.07 -6.68
N LYS A 45 0.84 -6.34 -6.27
CA LYS A 45 -0.24 -6.93 -5.50
C LYS A 45 0.27 -7.24 -4.10
N ALA A 46 -0.58 -6.98 -3.12
CA ALA A 46 -0.38 -7.48 -1.77
C ALA A 46 -1.57 -8.34 -1.37
N TYR A 47 -1.31 -9.43 -0.65
CA TYR A 47 -2.30 -10.22 0.06
C TYR A 47 -2.01 -10.07 1.53
N ILE A 48 -2.99 -9.58 2.29
CA ILE A 48 -2.85 -9.28 3.70
C ILE A 48 -3.85 -10.13 4.48
N ARG A 49 -3.37 -10.81 5.52
CA ARG A 49 -4.23 -11.49 6.48
C ARG A 49 -4.84 -10.48 7.45
N GLY A 50 -6.13 -10.61 7.73
CA GLY A 50 -6.78 -9.79 8.73
C GLY A 50 -6.17 -10.04 10.13
N PRO A 51 -5.89 -8.99 10.91
CA PRO A 51 -5.27 -9.15 12.23
C PRO A 51 -6.16 -9.94 13.19
N LYS A 52 -5.53 -10.64 14.14
CA LYS A 52 -6.23 -11.32 15.24
C LYS A 52 -6.98 -10.32 16.12
N ASP A 53 -8.04 -10.80 16.76
CA ASP A 53 -8.88 -10.00 17.66
C ASP A 53 -9.55 -8.80 16.96
N THR A 54 -9.72 -8.89 15.64
CA THR A 54 -10.46 -7.91 14.83
C THR A 54 -11.64 -8.58 14.10
N PRO A 55 -12.64 -7.82 13.64
CA PRO A 55 -13.70 -8.36 12.77
C PRO A 55 -13.20 -8.96 11.44
N PHE A 56 -11.92 -8.78 11.12
CA PHE A 56 -11.29 -9.22 9.90
C PHE A 56 -10.45 -10.49 10.09
N GLU A 57 -10.33 -11.01 11.31
CA GLU A 57 -9.55 -12.22 11.61
C GLU A 57 -9.90 -13.37 10.65
N ASP A 58 -8.87 -14.13 10.26
CA ASP A 58 -8.91 -15.23 9.30
C ASP A 58 -9.36 -14.87 7.87
N ARG A 59 -9.61 -13.59 7.57
CA ARG A 59 -9.83 -13.14 6.18
C ARG A 59 -8.51 -12.81 5.49
N CYS A 60 -8.53 -12.89 4.17
CA CYS A 60 -7.43 -12.47 3.31
C CYS A 60 -7.91 -11.40 2.33
N PHE A 61 -7.16 -10.30 2.23
CA PHE A 61 -7.51 -9.15 1.39
C PHE A 61 -6.45 -8.93 0.32
N GLU A 62 -6.88 -8.86 -0.94
CA GLU A 62 -6.04 -8.41 -2.04
C GLU A 62 -6.03 -6.88 -2.10
N LEU A 63 -4.84 -6.30 -2.22
CA LEU A 63 -4.60 -4.89 -2.44
C LEU A 63 -3.88 -4.69 -3.77
N ALA A 64 -4.28 -3.65 -4.49
CA ALA A 64 -3.54 -3.14 -5.65
C ALA A 64 -2.71 -1.93 -5.25
N ILE A 65 -1.45 -1.94 -5.67
CA ILE A 65 -0.46 -0.91 -5.33
C ILE A 65 0.16 -0.39 -6.63
N GLN A 66 0.08 0.92 -6.84
CA GLN A 66 0.61 1.59 -8.02
C GLN A 66 1.59 2.69 -7.59
N THR A 67 2.87 2.50 -7.95
CA THR A 67 3.89 3.54 -7.77
C THR A 67 3.79 4.61 -8.85
N THR A 68 4.16 5.85 -8.52
CA THR A 68 4.31 6.93 -9.51
C THR A 68 5.73 6.92 -10.08
N PRO A 69 5.99 7.57 -11.24
CA PRO A 69 7.35 7.74 -11.75
C PRO A 69 8.30 8.47 -10.78
N LEU A 70 7.76 9.20 -9.79
CA LEU A 70 8.51 9.94 -8.79
C LEU A 70 8.76 9.16 -7.50
N TYR A 71 8.28 7.92 -7.38
CA TYR A 71 8.58 7.05 -6.24
C TYR A 71 10.11 6.92 -6.02
N PRO A 72 10.61 7.01 -4.76
CA PRO A 72 9.87 7.08 -3.50
C PRO A 72 9.61 8.51 -3.00
N MET A 73 9.79 9.56 -3.82
CA MET A 73 9.51 10.94 -3.39
C MET A 73 8.02 11.19 -3.19
N GLU A 74 7.18 10.48 -3.94
CA GLU A 74 5.72 10.48 -3.79
C GLU A 74 5.25 9.10 -3.30
N PRO A 75 4.14 9.05 -2.54
CA PRO A 75 3.56 7.79 -2.08
C PRO A 75 3.05 6.94 -3.24
N PRO A 76 2.99 5.61 -3.06
CA PRO A 76 2.20 4.76 -3.94
C PRO A 76 0.71 5.01 -3.72
N LYS A 77 -0.09 4.77 -4.76
CA LYS A 77 -1.54 4.63 -4.60
C LYS A 77 -1.84 3.20 -4.16
N MET A 78 -2.57 3.03 -3.07
CA MET A 78 -3.00 1.72 -2.57
C MET A 78 -4.53 1.68 -2.46
N LYS A 79 -5.12 0.54 -2.86
CA LYS A 79 -6.55 0.29 -2.69
C LYS A 79 -6.82 -1.18 -2.43
N PHE A 80 -7.87 -1.46 -1.68
CA PHE A 80 -8.43 -2.80 -1.54
C PHE A 80 -9.12 -3.22 -2.84
N ILE A 81 -8.79 -4.42 -3.31
CA ILE A 81 -9.52 -5.12 -4.38
C ILE A 81 -10.60 -5.99 -3.75
N THR A 82 -10.26 -6.75 -2.70
CA THR A 82 -11.25 -7.45 -1.88
C THR A 82 -12.13 -6.43 -1.18
N LYS A 83 -13.46 -6.56 -1.31
CA LYS A 83 -14.40 -5.67 -0.63
C LYS A 83 -14.27 -5.79 0.88
N ILE A 84 -14.18 -4.64 1.54
CA ILE A 84 -14.08 -4.52 2.99
C ILE A 84 -14.97 -3.37 3.46
N PHE A 85 -15.66 -3.60 4.57
CA PHE A 85 -16.38 -2.56 5.30
C PHE A 85 -15.47 -2.08 6.43
N HIS A 86 -14.90 -0.88 6.27
CA HIS A 86 -13.92 -0.32 7.19
C HIS A 86 -14.04 1.21 7.19
N PRO A 87 -14.00 1.90 8.35
CA PRO A 87 -14.18 3.36 8.42
C PRO A 87 -13.21 4.15 7.52
N ASN A 88 -11.98 3.68 7.40
CA ASN A 88 -10.93 4.31 6.61
C ASN A 88 -10.79 3.79 5.17
N VAL A 89 -11.70 2.92 4.69
CA VAL A 89 -11.68 2.39 3.32
C VAL A 89 -12.99 2.72 2.61
N HIS A 90 -12.90 3.42 1.49
CA HIS A 90 -14.11 3.75 0.73
C HIS A 90 -14.72 2.48 0.10
N PHE A 91 -15.97 2.19 0.45
CA PHE A 91 -16.62 0.91 0.13
C PHE A 91 -16.69 0.60 -1.37
N LYS A 92 -16.89 1.63 -2.21
CA LYS A 92 -17.12 1.44 -3.65
C LYS A 92 -15.84 1.19 -4.44
N ASP A 93 -14.76 1.93 -4.18
CA ASP A 93 -13.52 1.85 -4.96
C ASP A 93 -12.32 1.26 -4.20
N GLY A 94 -12.46 1.02 -2.90
CA GLY A 94 -11.43 0.44 -2.04
C GLY A 94 -10.31 1.40 -1.68
N SER A 95 -10.43 2.69 -1.99
CA SER A 95 -9.41 3.68 -1.66
C SER A 95 -9.18 3.79 -0.15
N ILE A 96 -7.91 3.86 0.25
CA ILE A 96 -7.49 3.85 1.66
C ILE A 96 -7.22 5.28 2.11
N CYS A 97 -7.74 5.64 3.28
CA CYS A 97 -7.38 6.87 3.97
C CYS A 97 -6.40 6.59 5.09
N LEU A 98 -5.15 6.86 4.80
CA LEU A 98 -4.05 6.71 5.73
C LEU A 98 -3.07 7.85 5.47
N ASP A 99 -2.70 8.59 6.51
CA ASP A 99 -1.91 9.82 6.35
C ASP A 99 -0.51 9.56 5.78
N ILE A 100 0.08 8.40 6.08
CA ILE A 100 1.34 7.97 5.48
C ILE A 100 1.25 7.80 3.96
N LEU A 101 0.06 7.55 3.39
CA LEU A 101 -0.16 7.49 1.93
C LEU A 101 -0.51 8.87 1.34
N LYS A 102 -0.46 9.92 2.16
CA LYS A 102 -0.83 11.30 1.81
C LYS A 102 0.25 12.26 2.29
N ARG A 103 0.01 12.93 3.42
CA ARG A 103 0.81 14.06 3.92
C ARG A 103 2.04 13.63 4.73
N GLU A 104 2.05 12.42 5.27
CA GLU A 104 3.14 11.90 6.10
C GLU A 104 4.09 10.95 5.35
N TRP A 105 3.89 10.82 4.04
CA TRP A 105 4.81 10.05 3.22
C TRP A 105 6.20 10.69 3.22
N SER A 106 7.22 9.86 3.34
CA SER A 106 8.60 10.25 3.13
C SER A 106 9.35 9.18 2.34
N PRO A 107 10.44 9.53 1.63
CA PRO A 107 11.25 8.56 0.89
C PRO A 107 11.85 7.42 1.71
N ALA A 108 11.84 7.52 3.04
CA ALA A 108 12.29 6.46 3.94
C ALA A 108 11.28 5.30 4.00
N TRP A 109 9.99 5.55 3.73
CA TRP A 109 8.98 4.51 3.66
C TRP A 109 9.19 3.58 2.47
N THR A 110 8.78 2.32 2.64
CA THR A 110 8.84 1.24 1.64
C THR A 110 7.44 0.71 1.37
N LEU A 111 7.25 -0.04 0.29
CA LEU A 111 5.99 -0.73 0.01
C LEU A 111 5.62 -1.72 1.12
N ARG A 112 6.63 -2.42 1.67
CA ARG A 112 6.48 -3.32 2.83
C ARG A 112 5.91 -2.56 4.03
N ALA A 113 6.57 -1.46 4.43
CA ALA A 113 6.16 -0.67 5.59
C ALA A 113 4.78 -0.03 5.38
N ALA A 114 4.44 0.38 4.16
CA ALA A 114 3.11 0.88 3.83
C ALA A 114 2.02 -0.19 4.02
N CYS A 115 2.27 -1.44 3.61
CA CYS A 115 1.34 -2.54 3.82
C CYS A 115 1.20 -2.90 5.31
N LEU A 116 2.29 -2.89 6.07
CA LEU A 116 2.25 -3.07 7.54
C LEU A 116 1.42 -1.97 8.22
N ALA A 117 1.50 -0.73 7.74
CA ALA A 117 0.65 0.35 8.22
C ALA A 117 -0.84 0.12 7.89
N VAL A 118 -1.16 -0.50 6.75
CA VAL A 118 -2.54 -0.92 6.44
C VAL A 118 -3.00 -2.05 7.37
N ILE A 119 -2.15 -3.02 7.70
CA ILE A 119 -2.46 -4.05 8.71
C ILE A 119 -2.78 -3.39 10.06
N SER A 120 -1.94 -2.45 10.49
CA SER A 120 -2.18 -1.69 11.73
C SER A 120 -3.49 -0.92 11.70
N LEU A 121 -3.86 -0.34 10.55
CA LEU A 121 -5.13 0.38 10.37
C LEU A 121 -6.35 -0.55 10.55
N LEU A 122 -6.25 -1.83 10.17
CA LEU A 122 -7.33 -2.80 10.37
C LEU A 122 -7.52 -3.17 11.86
N SER A 123 -6.45 -3.10 12.66
CA SER A 123 -6.50 -3.31 14.11
C SER A 123 -6.99 -2.08 14.86
N ASP A 124 -6.55 -0.90 14.43
CA ASP A 124 -6.85 0.38 15.08
C ASP A 124 -7.29 1.40 14.01
N PRO A 125 -8.60 1.47 13.72
CA PRO A 125 -9.13 2.41 12.74
C PRO A 125 -8.81 3.84 13.16
N ALA A 126 -8.26 4.64 12.24
CA ALA A 126 -7.98 6.05 12.52
C ALA A 126 -9.31 6.81 12.67
N ALA A 127 -9.65 7.15 13.91
CA ALA A 127 -10.93 7.75 14.32
C ALA A 127 -11.24 9.09 13.62
N ASP A 128 -10.21 9.79 13.14
CA ASP A 128 -10.34 11.13 12.55
C ASP A 128 -10.68 11.16 11.05
N SER A 129 -11.02 10.03 10.43
CA SER A 129 -11.24 9.96 8.98
C SER A 129 -12.73 9.96 8.59
N PRO A 130 -13.25 11.04 7.95
CA PRO A 130 -14.67 11.21 7.64
C PRO A 130 -15.17 10.43 6.40
N LEU A 131 -14.53 9.31 6.04
CA LEU A 131 -14.78 8.66 4.74
C LEU A 131 -16.00 7.75 4.67
N ASN A 132 -16.46 7.24 5.81
CA ASN A 132 -17.73 6.53 5.90
C ASN A 132 -18.50 7.05 7.11
N CYS A 133 -19.28 8.11 6.92
CA CYS A 133 -20.30 8.55 7.88
C CYS A 133 -21.28 7.40 8.24
N ASP A 134 -21.43 6.43 7.33
CA ASP A 134 -22.38 5.31 7.43
C ASP A 134 -21.75 4.02 8.01
N ALA A 135 -20.46 4.03 8.41
CA ALA A 135 -19.81 2.86 9.00
C ALA A 135 -19.94 2.76 10.53
N GLY A 136 -20.72 3.67 11.14
CA GLY A 136 -20.86 3.83 12.57
C GLY A 136 -22.31 3.91 13.08
N GLU A 137 -23.27 3.29 12.39
CA GLU A 137 -24.60 2.98 12.96
C GLU A 137 -24.85 1.47 13.03
#